data_AF-A0A6A4JJ49-F1
#
_entry.id   AF-A0A6A4JJ49-F1
#
_cell.length_a   1.000
_cell.length_b   1.000
_cell.length_c   1.000
_cell.angle_alpha   90.00
_cell.angle_beta   90.00
_cell.angle_gamma   90.00
#
_symmetry.space_group_name_H-M   'P 1'
#
loop_
_entity.id
_entity.type
_entity.pdbx_description
1 polymer ?
#
loop_
_entity_poly.entity_id
_entity_poly.type
_entity_poly.pdbx_seq_one_letter_code
_entity_poly.pdbx_strand_id
1 'polypeptide(L)'
;MFHPKINKCFRLISVPGLFAYSHMDFEADRDRGPKGDPSLAEMTKKALSLLQKNSKGFFLLVESGRIDHAHHYNNPYRALDETLVLEEALLSVLESVDQSETLIVVTSDHSHVLTMGGLATPRGNPIFGIDTKLSDVDGLPYWTLLYGNGPGYTTPRAVPANLTGTEKNAVHSSAVPRQWATHGGEDVPAMAQGPLDSLFSGTMDQTVIAHAIAYAACYPPYAYRCTTNGSAVPPAVKTLNCAPEENSVLKGKPRGGRGGVVLASSVMSEDEKTSAVTPSTASTLFSSSTLFAIMFAIT
;
A
#
# COMPACT_ATOMS: atom_id res chain seq x y z
N MET A 1 -16.48 17.73 -48.25
CA MET A 1 -16.84 18.50 -47.03
C MET A 1 -16.57 17.58 -45.83
N PHE A 2 -15.95 18.11 -44.77
CA PHE A 2 -15.57 17.50 -43.48
C PHE A 2 -16.16 16.12 -43.08
N HIS A 3 -15.50 15.18 -42.39
CA HIS A 3 -14.10 14.91 -41.99
C HIS A 3 -14.18 13.63 -41.09
N PRO A 4 -13.79 12.43 -41.55
CA PRO A 4 -14.03 11.19 -40.80
C PRO A 4 -12.81 10.77 -39.96
N LYS A 5 -12.63 11.35 -38.76
CA LYS A 5 -11.63 10.89 -37.76
C LYS A 5 -12.11 11.03 -36.31
N ILE A 6 -12.92 10.08 -35.86
CA ILE A 6 -12.98 9.77 -34.42
C ILE A 6 -11.69 9.02 -34.09
N ASN A 7 -10.71 9.72 -33.52
CA ASN A 7 -9.45 9.11 -33.09
C ASN A 7 -9.72 8.13 -31.94
N LYS A 8 -9.59 6.82 -32.22
CA LYS A 8 -9.66 5.73 -31.23
C LYS A 8 -8.41 5.71 -30.33
N CYS A 9 -8.19 6.77 -29.55
CA CYS A 9 -7.02 6.92 -28.66
C CYS A 9 -7.35 6.90 -27.16
N PHE A 10 -8.55 6.46 -26.78
CA PHE A 10 -8.87 6.07 -25.41
C PHE A 10 -9.48 4.66 -25.41
N ARG A 11 -8.61 3.65 -25.42
CA ARG A 11 -8.97 2.28 -25.02
C ARG A 11 -8.43 2.12 -23.61
N LEU A 12 -9.29 2.20 -22.60
CA LEU A 12 -8.93 1.87 -21.22
C LEU A 12 -8.38 0.44 -21.22
N ILE A 13 -7.09 0.29 -20.91
CA ILE A 13 -6.47 -1.01 -20.69
C ILE A 13 -6.82 -1.42 -19.26
N SER A 14 -8.05 -1.89 -19.08
CA SER A 14 -8.49 -2.52 -17.82
C SER A 14 -7.94 -3.95 -17.79
N VAL A 15 -7.14 -4.25 -16.77
CA VAL A 15 -6.54 -5.58 -16.57
C VAL A 15 -6.92 -6.06 -15.16
N PRO A 16 -8.00 -6.83 -15.00
CA PRO A 16 -8.29 -7.47 -13.73
C PRO A 16 -7.28 -8.59 -13.47
N GLY A 17 -6.48 -8.45 -12.42
CA GLY A 17 -5.60 -9.49 -11.90
C GLY A 17 -6.20 -10.10 -10.64
N LEU A 18 -6.76 -11.31 -10.75
CA LEU A 18 -7.26 -12.09 -9.61
C LEU A 18 -6.47 -13.40 -9.56
N PHE A 19 -5.54 -13.49 -8.60
CA PHE A 19 -4.57 -14.58 -8.53
C PHE A 19 -5.02 -15.71 -7.58
N ALA A 20 -5.73 -15.35 -6.50
CA ALA A 20 -6.31 -16.30 -5.54
C ALA A 20 -7.86 -16.26 -5.54
N TYR A 21 -8.48 -17.27 -4.90
CA TYR A 21 -9.94 -17.32 -4.68
C TYR A 21 -10.41 -16.35 -3.56
N SER A 22 -9.51 -16.02 -2.65
CA SER A 22 -9.70 -15.08 -1.53
C SER A 22 -8.42 -14.24 -1.45
N HIS A 23 -7.84 -14.07 -0.26
CA HIS A 23 -6.49 -13.51 -0.11
C HIS A 23 -5.46 -14.38 -0.85
N MET A 24 -4.39 -13.74 -1.34
CA MET A 24 -3.19 -14.44 -1.79
C MET A 24 -2.50 -15.12 -0.61
N ASP A 25 -1.66 -16.12 -0.89
CA ASP A 25 -0.84 -16.76 0.14
C ASP A 25 0.13 -15.75 0.77
N PHE A 26 0.65 -16.07 1.96
CA PHE A 26 1.75 -15.28 2.53
C PHE A 26 3.00 -15.44 1.65
N GLU A 27 3.86 -14.43 1.57
CA GLU A 27 5.11 -14.49 0.79
C GLU A 27 6.01 -15.65 1.24
N ALA A 28 6.10 -15.90 2.55
CA ALA A 28 6.75 -17.06 3.16
C ALA A 28 6.20 -18.43 2.69
N ASP A 29 5.02 -18.46 2.06
CA ASP A 29 4.30 -19.65 1.58
C ASP A 29 4.03 -19.62 0.05
N ARG A 30 4.29 -18.49 -0.64
CA ARG A 30 3.96 -18.27 -2.06
C ARG A 30 4.71 -19.23 -3.00
N ASP A 31 4.00 -19.80 -3.98
CA ASP A 31 4.64 -20.48 -5.10
C ASP A 31 5.37 -19.43 -5.98
N ARG A 32 6.70 -19.43 -5.94
CA ARG A 32 7.56 -18.57 -6.76
C ARG A 32 7.90 -19.19 -8.13
N GLY A 33 7.31 -20.34 -8.46
CA GLY A 33 7.53 -21.05 -9.72
C GLY A 33 6.81 -20.41 -10.92
N PRO A 34 7.06 -20.86 -12.17
CA PRO A 34 6.51 -20.27 -13.40
C PRO A 34 4.97 -20.35 -13.57
N LYS A 35 4.25 -20.87 -12.57
CA LYS A 35 2.79 -21.01 -12.52
C LYS A 35 2.18 -20.51 -11.21
N GLY A 36 3.02 -20.03 -10.28
CA GLY A 36 2.59 -19.48 -9.02
C GLY A 36 2.20 -18.02 -9.14
N ASP A 37 2.08 -17.36 -7.99
CA ASP A 37 1.51 -16.03 -7.88
C ASP A 37 2.58 -14.93 -8.01
N PRO A 38 2.25 -13.77 -8.59
CA PRO A 38 3.16 -12.63 -8.64
C PRO A 38 3.38 -12.04 -7.24
N SER A 39 4.58 -11.50 -6.97
CA SER A 39 4.80 -10.71 -5.75
C SER A 39 4.11 -9.34 -5.82
N LEU A 40 3.97 -8.68 -4.67
CA LEU A 40 3.45 -7.30 -4.61
C LEU A 40 4.29 -6.34 -5.48
N ALA A 41 5.61 -6.51 -5.51
CA ALA A 41 6.51 -5.75 -6.37
C ALA A 41 6.28 -6.03 -7.87
N GLU A 42 6.04 -7.28 -8.26
CA GLU A 42 5.72 -7.63 -9.66
C GLU A 42 4.37 -7.05 -10.10
N MET A 43 3.34 -7.13 -9.25
CA MET A 43 2.05 -6.50 -9.48
C MET A 43 2.18 -4.97 -9.59
N THR A 44 2.96 -4.35 -8.71
CA THR A 44 3.24 -2.90 -8.69
C THR A 44 3.95 -2.45 -9.97
N LYS A 45 5.03 -3.12 -10.37
CA LYS A 45 5.73 -2.86 -11.65
C LYS A 45 4.79 -2.99 -12.85
N LYS A 46 3.92 -4.01 -12.85
CA LYS A 46 2.94 -4.19 -13.92
C LYS A 46 1.90 -3.05 -13.94
N ALA A 47 1.37 -2.65 -12.79
CA ALA A 47 0.43 -1.54 -12.67
C ALA A 47 1.03 -0.23 -13.19
N LEU A 48 2.25 0.14 -12.74
CA LEU A 48 2.98 1.32 -13.22
C LEU A 48 3.16 1.30 -14.75
N SER A 49 3.57 0.17 -15.32
CA SER A 49 3.76 0.02 -16.78
C SER A 49 2.50 0.25 -17.63
N LEU A 50 1.31 0.17 -17.01
CA LEU A 50 0.03 0.48 -17.63
C LEU A 50 -0.39 1.92 -17.36
N LEU A 51 -0.30 2.36 -16.10
CA LEU A 51 -0.74 3.68 -15.64
C LEU A 51 0.11 4.84 -16.20
N GLN A 52 1.43 4.66 -16.32
CA GLN A 52 2.35 5.65 -16.88
C GLN A 52 2.09 5.99 -18.36
N LYS A 53 1.26 5.19 -19.06
CA LYS A 53 0.81 5.50 -20.44
C LYS A 53 -0.18 6.68 -20.48
N ASN A 54 -0.75 7.09 -19.35
CA ASN A 54 -1.63 8.25 -19.26
C ASN A 54 -0.82 9.54 -18.96
N SER A 55 -0.69 10.41 -19.95
CA SER A 55 -0.03 11.72 -19.81
C SER A 55 -0.74 12.71 -18.87
N LYS A 56 -1.98 12.41 -18.44
CA LYS A 56 -2.75 13.22 -17.48
C LYS A 56 -2.53 12.85 -16.01
N GLY A 57 -1.70 11.85 -15.71
CA GLY A 57 -1.47 11.41 -14.32
C GLY A 57 -2.11 10.06 -14.01
N PHE A 58 -1.82 9.54 -12.82
CA PHE A 58 -2.51 8.38 -12.25
C PHE A 58 -2.53 8.46 -10.72
N PHE A 59 -3.49 7.76 -10.14
CA PHE A 59 -3.48 7.35 -8.74
C PHE A 59 -3.23 5.84 -8.69
N LEU A 60 -2.40 5.38 -7.75
CA LEU A 60 -2.15 3.97 -7.49
C LEU A 60 -2.19 3.74 -5.97
N LEU A 61 -3.00 2.79 -5.53
CA LEU A 61 -2.94 2.21 -4.19
C LEU A 61 -2.22 0.86 -4.27
N VAL A 62 -1.26 0.64 -3.39
CA VAL A 62 -0.56 -0.64 -3.18
C VAL A 62 -0.73 -1.01 -1.71
N GLU A 63 -1.15 -2.24 -1.44
CA GLU A 63 -1.52 -2.69 -0.10
C GLU A 63 -0.82 -4.02 0.21
N SER A 64 -0.13 -4.11 1.35
CA SER A 64 0.39 -5.39 1.87
C SER A 64 -0.58 -5.95 2.91
N GLY A 65 -1.79 -6.30 2.44
CA GLY A 65 -2.95 -6.68 3.26
C GLY A 65 -2.79 -7.97 4.08
N ARG A 66 -1.57 -8.51 4.19
CA ARG A 66 -1.22 -9.75 4.88
C ARG A 66 -0.45 -9.51 6.19
N ILE A 67 0.07 -8.30 6.40
CA ILE A 67 0.69 -7.89 7.66
C ILE A 67 -0.35 -8.05 8.81
N ASP A 68 -1.56 -7.50 8.64
CA ASP A 68 -2.71 -7.61 9.55
C ASP A 68 -3.03 -9.07 9.88
N HIS A 69 -3.27 -9.86 8.84
CA HIS A 69 -3.61 -11.27 8.97
C HIS A 69 -2.56 -12.01 9.80
N ALA A 70 -1.27 -11.74 9.60
CA ALA A 70 -0.21 -12.35 10.37
C ALA A 70 -0.19 -11.90 11.85
N HIS A 71 -0.42 -10.61 12.12
CA HIS A 71 -0.55 -10.10 13.49
C HIS A 71 -1.79 -10.64 14.21
N HIS A 72 -2.93 -10.77 13.52
CA HIS A 72 -4.13 -11.46 14.01
C HIS A 72 -3.83 -12.89 14.46
N TYR A 73 -2.91 -13.59 13.81
CA TYR A 73 -2.45 -14.94 14.20
C TYR A 73 -1.30 -14.95 15.24
N ASN A 74 -0.94 -13.79 15.82
CA ASN A 74 0.27 -13.60 16.63
C ASN A 74 1.55 -14.18 15.98
N ASN A 75 1.67 -14.10 14.65
CA ASN A 75 2.81 -14.62 13.88
C ASN A 75 3.67 -13.45 13.37
N PRO A 76 4.67 -12.98 14.15
CA PRO A 76 5.47 -11.84 13.76
C PRO A 76 6.45 -12.16 12.63
N TYR A 77 6.80 -13.43 12.41
CA TYR A 77 7.63 -13.82 11.27
C TYR A 77 6.96 -13.43 9.96
N ARG A 78 5.72 -13.88 9.74
CA ARG A 78 4.96 -13.53 8.54
C ARG A 78 4.65 -12.03 8.50
N ALA A 79 4.33 -11.39 9.62
CA ALA A 79 4.00 -9.97 9.62
C ALA A 79 5.19 -9.08 9.20
N LEU A 80 6.41 -9.40 9.65
CA LEU A 80 7.61 -8.68 9.22
C LEU A 80 8.06 -9.08 7.80
N ASP A 81 7.84 -10.34 7.37
CA ASP A 81 8.10 -10.77 5.97
C ASP A 81 7.19 -10.02 4.98
N GLU A 82 5.90 -9.87 5.28
CA GLU A 82 4.95 -9.07 4.48
C GLU A 82 5.24 -7.56 4.53
N THR A 83 5.89 -7.07 5.61
CA THR A 83 6.41 -5.69 5.67
C THR A 83 7.60 -5.51 4.73
N LEU A 84 8.49 -6.50 4.60
CA LEU A 84 9.58 -6.48 3.60
C LEU A 84 9.04 -6.55 2.16
N VAL A 85 7.93 -7.27 1.93
CA VAL A 85 7.24 -7.29 0.63
C VAL A 85 6.69 -5.90 0.26
N LEU A 86 6.21 -5.13 1.23
CA LEU A 86 5.82 -3.74 1.03
C LEU A 86 7.02 -2.85 0.71
N GLU A 87 8.16 -3.05 1.40
CA GLU A 87 9.43 -2.37 1.11
C GLU A 87 9.91 -2.66 -0.32
N GLU A 88 9.90 -3.92 -0.77
CA GLU A 88 10.25 -4.29 -2.15
C GLU A 88 9.34 -3.60 -3.18
N ALA A 89 8.04 -3.47 -2.90
CA ALA A 89 7.10 -2.76 -3.76
C ALA A 89 7.32 -1.23 -3.76
N LEU A 90 7.70 -0.65 -2.61
CA LEU A 90 8.07 0.77 -2.49
C LEU A 90 9.37 1.08 -3.26
N LEU A 91 10.42 0.26 -3.09
CA LEU A 91 11.66 0.38 -3.88
C LEU A 91 11.37 0.29 -5.38
N SER A 92 10.48 -0.64 -5.77
CA SER A 92 10.03 -0.78 -7.16
C SER A 92 9.33 0.46 -7.71
N VAL A 93 8.59 1.21 -6.89
CA VAL A 93 8.04 2.52 -7.27
C VAL A 93 9.14 3.56 -7.37
N LEU A 94 10.01 3.67 -6.37
CA LEU A 94 11.09 4.67 -6.30
C LEU A 94 12.07 4.57 -7.48
N GLU A 95 12.32 3.37 -8.00
CA GLU A 95 13.08 3.10 -9.22
C GLU A 95 12.36 3.49 -10.53
N SER A 96 11.02 3.53 -10.51
CA SER A 96 10.18 3.58 -11.71
C SER A 96 9.55 4.94 -12.00
N VAL A 97 9.59 5.91 -11.07
CA VAL A 97 8.86 7.19 -11.17
C VAL A 97 9.77 8.41 -10.99
N ASP A 98 9.42 9.52 -11.63
CA ASP A 98 10.04 10.82 -11.34
C ASP A 98 9.42 11.41 -10.07
N GLN A 99 10.20 11.48 -9.00
CA GLN A 99 9.78 11.98 -7.69
C GLN A 99 9.58 13.50 -7.67
N SER A 100 10.00 14.24 -8.71
CA SER A 100 9.67 15.65 -8.89
C SER A 100 8.25 15.88 -9.44
N GLU A 101 7.62 14.82 -9.98
CA GLU A 101 6.24 14.82 -10.48
C GLU A 101 5.33 13.83 -9.73
N THR A 102 5.88 13.03 -8.81
CA THR A 102 5.15 11.96 -8.10
C THR A 102 5.18 12.18 -6.60
N LEU A 103 4.01 12.34 -6.00
CA LEU A 103 3.82 12.27 -4.55
C LEU A 103 3.65 10.80 -4.15
N ILE A 104 4.59 10.29 -3.36
CA ILE A 104 4.54 8.96 -2.75
C ILE A 104 4.16 9.16 -1.27
N VAL A 105 3.18 8.40 -0.79
CA VAL A 105 2.74 8.38 0.61
C VAL A 105 2.75 6.94 1.11
N VAL A 106 3.30 6.71 2.30
CA VAL A 106 3.35 5.41 2.98
C VAL A 106 2.71 5.58 4.35
N THR A 107 1.69 4.79 4.67
CA THR A 107 0.96 4.87 5.93
C THR A 107 0.40 3.49 6.34
N SER A 108 -0.13 3.41 7.56
CA SER A 108 -1.00 2.32 8.00
C SER A 108 -2.46 2.78 8.09
N ASP A 109 -3.43 1.85 8.02
CA ASP A 109 -4.83 2.13 8.38
C ASP A 109 -5.07 2.04 9.90
N HIS A 110 -4.39 1.11 10.59
CA HIS A 110 -4.29 0.99 12.04
C HIS A 110 -2.96 0.31 12.45
N SER A 111 -2.74 0.14 13.75
CA SER A 111 -1.61 -0.64 14.29
C SER A 111 -2.08 -2.03 14.75
N HIS A 112 -1.22 -2.78 15.45
CA HIS A 112 -1.53 -4.05 16.11
C HIS A 112 -0.98 -4.08 17.54
N VAL A 113 -1.53 -4.94 18.40
CA VAL A 113 -1.07 -5.09 19.80
C VAL A 113 0.30 -5.80 19.92
N LEU A 114 1.20 -5.61 18.97
CA LEU A 114 2.59 -6.08 19.02
C LEU A 114 3.41 -5.20 19.97
N THR A 115 4.31 -5.83 20.72
CA THR A 115 5.31 -5.16 21.55
C THR A 115 6.69 -5.73 21.26
N MET A 116 7.68 -4.85 21.17
CA MET A 116 9.09 -5.20 21.12
C MET A 116 9.73 -4.77 22.44
N GLY A 117 10.31 -5.73 23.15
CA GLY A 117 10.88 -5.50 24.48
C GLY A 117 12.20 -6.22 24.70
N GLY A 118 12.46 -6.56 25.96
CA GLY A 118 13.70 -7.17 26.41
C GLY A 118 14.41 -6.34 27.48
N LEU A 119 15.23 -7.01 28.28
CA LEU A 119 16.06 -6.42 29.35
C LEU A 119 17.56 -6.48 29.01
N ALA A 120 17.98 -7.45 28.22
CA ALA A 120 19.35 -7.66 27.80
C ALA A 120 19.41 -8.23 26.37
N THR A 121 18.60 -7.69 25.46
CA THR A 121 18.63 -7.99 24.02
C THR A 121 19.72 -7.15 23.35
N PRO A 122 20.87 -7.72 22.94
CA PRO A 122 21.99 -6.96 22.36
C PRO A 122 21.70 -6.52 20.91
N ARG A 123 22.44 -5.51 20.43
CA ARG A 123 22.42 -5.12 19.02
C ARG A 123 22.85 -6.32 18.14
N GLY A 124 22.00 -6.68 17.17
CA GLY A 124 22.22 -7.85 16.31
C GLY A 124 21.60 -9.16 16.83
N ASN A 125 20.86 -9.13 17.95
CA ASN A 125 19.98 -10.24 18.31
C ASN A 125 18.93 -10.47 17.19
N PRO A 126 18.59 -11.72 16.83
CA PRO A 126 17.48 -11.98 15.92
C PRO A 126 16.18 -11.41 16.49
N ILE A 127 15.43 -10.65 15.67
CA ILE A 127 14.20 -9.97 16.12
C ILE A 127 13.11 -10.95 16.61
N PHE A 128 13.06 -12.14 16.02
CA PHE A 128 12.17 -13.23 16.43
C PHE A 128 12.73 -14.08 17.59
N GLY A 129 13.94 -13.80 18.04
CA GLY A 129 14.64 -14.55 19.08
C GLY A 129 14.09 -14.29 20.47
N ILE A 130 14.86 -14.73 21.47
CA ILE A 130 14.60 -14.48 22.89
C ILE A 130 15.52 -13.40 23.45
N ASP A 131 15.16 -12.84 24.60
CA ASP A 131 16.12 -12.07 25.40
C ASP A 131 17.18 -12.98 26.03
N THR A 132 18.39 -12.45 26.28
CA THR A 132 19.46 -13.21 26.94
C THR A 132 19.23 -13.40 28.45
N LYS A 133 18.36 -12.59 29.06
CA LYS A 133 17.86 -12.77 30.42
C LYS A 133 16.51 -13.47 30.42
N LEU A 134 16.43 -14.51 31.24
CA LEU A 134 15.19 -15.22 31.56
C LEU A 134 14.26 -14.32 32.40
N SER A 135 12.98 -14.67 32.48
CA SER A 135 12.07 -14.00 33.42
C SER A 135 12.56 -14.19 34.87
N ASP A 136 12.51 -13.13 35.65
CA ASP A 136 12.80 -13.11 37.08
C ASP A 136 11.66 -13.68 37.95
N VAL A 137 10.49 -13.92 37.37
CA VAL A 137 9.31 -14.50 38.04
C VAL A 137 9.28 -16.02 37.94
N ASP A 138 9.48 -16.58 36.75
CA ASP A 138 9.36 -18.03 36.49
C ASP A 138 10.66 -18.71 36.01
N GLY A 139 11.73 -17.96 35.76
CA GLY A 139 13.01 -18.51 35.33
C GLY A 139 13.02 -19.05 33.90
N LEU A 140 11.99 -18.78 33.08
CA LEU A 140 11.86 -19.30 31.72
C LEU A 140 12.10 -18.21 30.66
N PRO A 141 12.63 -18.54 29.47
CA PRO A 141 12.86 -17.58 28.40
C PRO A 141 11.54 -17.01 27.83
N TYR A 142 11.63 -15.85 27.18
CA TYR A 142 10.53 -15.18 26.49
C TYR A 142 11.04 -14.54 25.18
N TRP A 143 10.18 -14.44 24.18
CA TRP A 143 10.49 -13.81 22.90
C TRP A 143 10.72 -12.29 23.04
N THR A 144 11.59 -11.73 22.21
CA THR A 144 11.76 -10.27 22.07
C THR A 144 10.48 -9.59 21.58
N LEU A 145 9.68 -10.28 20.75
CA LEU A 145 8.36 -9.86 20.29
C LEU A 145 7.24 -10.61 21.02
N LEU A 146 6.30 -9.86 21.60
CA LEU A 146 5.13 -10.37 22.34
C LEU A 146 3.86 -9.60 21.95
N TYR A 147 2.68 -10.18 22.17
CA TYR A 147 1.40 -9.53 21.87
C TYR A 147 0.55 -9.23 23.11
N GLY A 148 -0.25 -8.17 23.08
CA GLY A 148 -1.22 -7.86 24.13
C GLY A 148 -2.33 -8.91 24.24
N ASN A 149 -2.84 -9.40 23.10
CA ASN A 149 -3.86 -10.45 23.05
C ASN A 149 -3.79 -11.25 21.73
N GLY A 150 -4.50 -12.37 21.67
CA GLY A 150 -4.58 -13.23 20.48
C GLY A 150 -4.35 -14.72 20.77
N PRO A 151 -4.17 -15.56 19.72
CA PRO A 151 -4.09 -17.01 19.85
C PRO A 151 -2.83 -17.54 20.54
N GLY A 152 -1.81 -16.71 20.80
CA GLY A 152 -0.59 -17.10 21.52
C GLY A 152 -0.76 -17.31 23.03
N TYR A 153 -1.92 -16.98 23.60
CA TYR A 153 -2.16 -17.18 25.03
C TYR A 153 -2.24 -18.67 25.38
N THR A 154 -1.54 -19.06 26.44
CA THR A 154 -1.44 -20.45 26.89
C THR A 154 -1.31 -20.50 28.42
N THR A 155 -1.78 -21.58 29.05
CA THR A 155 -1.64 -21.80 30.50
C THR A 155 -1.31 -23.29 30.76
N PRO A 156 -0.10 -23.63 31.24
CA PRO A 156 1.05 -22.74 31.47
C PRO A 156 1.50 -22.04 30.18
N ARG A 157 2.20 -20.91 30.32
CA ARG A 157 2.61 -20.12 29.15
C ARG A 157 3.54 -20.90 28.23
N ALA A 158 3.46 -20.62 26.93
CA ALA A 158 4.40 -21.11 25.94
C ALA A 158 5.82 -20.64 26.30
N VAL A 159 6.75 -21.58 26.19
CA VAL A 159 8.19 -21.34 26.33
C VAL A 159 8.81 -21.47 24.94
N PRO A 160 9.60 -20.50 24.47
CA PRO A 160 10.29 -20.58 23.19
C PRO A 160 11.14 -21.85 23.07
N ALA A 161 10.73 -22.81 22.24
CA ALA A 161 11.47 -24.04 22.01
C ALA A 161 12.70 -23.84 21.11
N ASN A 162 12.66 -22.85 20.22
CA ASN A 162 13.75 -22.48 19.34
C ASN A 162 14.24 -21.06 19.65
N LEU A 163 15.50 -20.94 20.07
CA LEU A 163 16.11 -19.67 20.48
C LEU A 163 16.49 -18.77 19.30
N THR A 164 16.53 -19.29 18.06
CA THR A 164 16.83 -18.48 16.86
C THR A 164 15.63 -17.67 16.36
N GLY A 165 14.41 -18.06 16.72
CA GLY A 165 13.18 -17.41 16.27
C GLY A 165 12.80 -17.62 14.80
N THR A 166 13.57 -18.38 14.01
CA THR A 166 13.40 -18.47 12.55
C THR A 166 12.29 -19.41 12.08
N GLU A 167 11.33 -19.78 12.94
CA GLU A 167 10.24 -20.69 12.59
C GLU A 167 9.03 -19.92 12.06
N LYS A 168 8.80 -19.97 10.75
CA LYS A 168 7.71 -19.20 10.10
C LYS A 168 6.30 -19.48 10.59
N ASN A 169 6.10 -20.59 11.30
CA ASN A 169 4.81 -20.98 11.89
C ASN A 169 4.70 -20.68 13.40
N ALA A 170 5.73 -20.09 14.02
CA ALA A 170 5.71 -19.76 15.43
C ALA A 170 4.60 -18.75 15.75
N VAL A 171 3.78 -19.08 16.75
CA VAL A 171 2.78 -18.20 17.36
C VAL A 171 3.40 -17.66 18.64
N HIS A 172 3.65 -16.36 18.70
CA HIS A 172 4.28 -15.72 19.86
C HIS A 172 3.27 -15.49 20.98
N SER A 173 3.72 -15.63 22.23
CA SER A 173 2.88 -15.47 23.42
C SER A 173 2.08 -14.15 23.43
N SER A 174 0.84 -14.24 23.92
CA SER A 174 -0.01 -13.09 24.19
C SER A 174 -0.52 -13.08 25.64
N ALA A 175 -0.88 -11.91 26.17
CA ALA A 175 -1.32 -11.77 27.56
C ALA A 175 -2.79 -12.09 27.82
N VAL A 176 -3.67 -11.98 26.80
CA VAL A 176 -5.11 -12.28 26.89
C VAL A 176 -5.56 -13.20 25.75
N PRO A 177 -6.27 -14.30 26.03
CA PRO A 177 -6.70 -15.25 24.99
C PRO A 177 -7.76 -14.67 24.07
N ARG A 178 -7.52 -14.75 22.76
CA ARG A 178 -8.52 -14.57 21.70
C ARG A 178 -8.21 -15.51 20.54
N GLN A 179 -9.19 -15.81 19.70
CA GLN A 179 -8.96 -16.56 18.46
C GLN A 179 -8.14 -15.75 17.43
N TRP A 180 -8.27 -14.43 17.45
CA TRP A 180 -7.49 -13.48 16.68
C TRP A 180 -7.06 -12.31 17.58
N ALA A 181 -5.87 -11.74 17.36
CA ALA A 181 -5.46 -10.50 18.04
C ALA A 181 -6.42 -9.33 17.74
N THR A 182 -6.39 -8.27 18.53
CA THR A 182 -7.00 -6.98 18.17
C THR A 182 -6.00 -6.10 17.44
N HIS A 183 -6.51 -5.16 16.65
CA HIS A 183 -5.76 -3.99 16.21
C HIS A 183 -5.24 -3.18 17.41
N GLY A 184 -4.21 -2.40 17.16
CA GLY A 184 -3.69 -1.33 18.01
C GLY A 184 -4.42 -0.03 17.73
N GLY A 185 -4.53 0.83 18.75
CA GLY A 185 -5.26 2.10 18.70
C GLY A 185 -4.37 3.32 18.85
N GLU A 186 -3.05 3.13 18.78
CA GLU A 186 -2.04 4.18 18.79
C GLU A 186 -1.83 4.79 17.40
N ASP A 187 -1.29 6.02 17.38
CA ASP A 187 -1.00 6.76 16.14
C ASP A 187 -0.01 5.99 15.25
N VAL A 188 -0.32 5.92 13.95
CA VAL A 188 0.51 5.30 12.92
C VAL A 188 1.23 6.34 12.07
N PRO A 189 2.43 6.05 11.54
CA PRO A 189 3.17 7.02 10.74
C PRO A 189 2.51 7.26 9.39
N ALA A 190 2.47 8.52 8.95
CA ALA A 190 2.24 8.91 7.57
C ALA A 190 3.51 9.57 7.03
N MET A 191 4.20 8.88 6.14
CA MET A 191 5.45 9.35 5.51
C MET A 191 5.16 9.76 4.07
N ALA A 192 5.74 10.87 3.61
CA ALA A 192 5.56 11.31 2.23
C ALA A 192 6.87 11.83 1.61
N GLN A 193 6.96 11.73 0.28
CA GLN A 193 8.06 12.23 -0.52
C GLN A 193 7.55 12.69 -1.89
N GLY A 194 7.99 13.88 -2.32
CA GLY A 194 7.62 14.44 -3.62
C GLY A 194 6.85 15.76 -3.49
N PRO A 195 6.09 16.18 -4.52
CA PRO A 195 5.51 17.53 -4.53
C PRO A 195 4.47 17.72 -3.41
N LEU A 196 4.72 18.73 -2.57
CA LEU A 196 3.91 19.08 -1.39
C LEU A 196 3.91 18.00 -0.29
N ASP A 197 4.97 17.20 -0.18
CA ASP A 197 5.23 16.27 0.93
C ASP A 197 5.18 16.93 2.32
N SER A 198 5.53 18.22 2.43
CA SER A 198 5.45 19.00 3.67
C SER A 198 4.04 19.12 4.29
N LEU A 199 2.98 18.77 3.55
CA LEU A 199 1.63 18.60 4.09
C LEU A 199 1.54 17.45 5.10
N PHE A 200 2.45 16.47 5.02
CA PHE A 200 2.53 15.31 5.91
C PHE A 200 3.51 15.59 7.05
N SER A 201 3.15 16.55 7.92
CA SER A 201 3.98 16.94 9.05
C SER A 201 3.18 17.15 10.34
N GLY A 202 3.82 16.91 11.49
CA GLY A 202 3.17 16.94 12.80
C GLY A 202 2.24 15.74 13.04
N THR A 203 1.26 15.91 13.92
CA THR A 203 0.16 14.96 14.10
C THR A 203 -1.06 15.41 13.29
N MET A 204 -1.77 14.47 12.68
CA MET A 204 -2.94 14.74 11.84
C MET A 204 -3.97 13.63 11.99
N ASP A 205 -5.24 13.96 11.77
CA ASP A 205 -6.30 12.96 11.61
C ASP A 205 -6.08 12.18 10.30
N GLN A 206 -6.33 10.87 10.29
CA GLN A 206 -6.12 10.01 9.12
C GLN A 206 -6.88 10.49 7.88
N THR A 207 -8.04 11.14 8.05
CA THR A 207 -8.80 11.75 6.94
C THR A 207 -8.00 12.82 6.19
N VAL A 208 -7.05 13.50 6.85
CA VAL A 208 -6.19 14.52 6.24
C VAL A 208 -5.33 13.92 5.13
N ILE A 209 -4.95 12.64 5.19
CA ILE A 209 -4.14 11.96 4.17
C ILE A 209 -4.80 12.06 2.79
N ALA A 210 -6.09 11.71 2.70
CA ALA A 210 -6.84 11.79 1.44
C ALA A 210 -7.01 13.24 0.95
N HIS A 211 -7.26 14.18 1.86
CA HIS A 211 -7.38 15.60 1.54
C HIS A 211 -6.03 16.21 1.06
N ALA A 212 -4.91 15.83 1.67
CA ALA A 212 -3.57 16.26 1.29
C ALA A 212 -3.18 15.73 -0.10
N ILE A 213 -3.45 14.46 -0.38
CA ILE A 213 -3.25 13.87 -1.73
C ILE A 213 -4.12 14.59 -2.77
N ALA A 214 -5.41 14.81 -2.48
CA ALA A 214 -6.31 15.51 -3.40
C ALA A 214 -5.87 16.97 -3.64
N TYR A 215 -5.44 17.67 -2.59
CA TYR A 215 -4.91 19.03 -2.66
C TYR A 215 -3.63 19.10 -3.50
N ALA A 216 -2.69 18.18 -3.27
CA ALA A 216 -1.47 18.07 -4.06
C ALA A 216 -1.81 17.79 -5.53
N ALA A 217 -2.65 16.79 -5.81
CA ALA A 217 -3.00 16.34 -7.15
C ALA A 217 -3.99 17.23 -7.91
N CYS A 218 -4.41 18.37 -7.34
CA CYS A 218 -5.43 19.25 -7.93
C CYS A 218 -6.79 18.55 -8.16
N TYR A 219 -7.11 17.50 -7.40
CA TYR A 219 -8.42 16.86 -7.50
C TYR A 219 -9.50 17.69 -6.78
N PRO A 220 -10.76 17.67 -7.25
CA PRO A 220 -11.88 18.29 -6.53
C PRO A 220 -11.93 17.84 -5.07
N PRO A 221 -12.19 18.75 -4.10
CA PRO A 221 -12.60 20.15 -4.28
C PRO A 221 -11.45 21.15 -4.56
N TYR A 222 -10.19 20.71 -4.59
CA TYR A 222 -9.01 21.58 -4.61
C TYR A 222 -8.48 21.96 -6.01
N ALA A 223 -9.19 21.61 -7.07
CA ALA A 223 -8.76 21.85 -8.47
C ALA A 223 -8.43 23.32 -8.79
N TYR A 224 -9.07 24.27 -8.08
CA TYR A 224 -8.79 25.71 -8.21
C TYR A 224 -7.33 26.10 -7.92
N ARG A 225 -6.60 25.30 -7.11
CA ARG A 225 -5.17 25.52 -6.79
C ARG A 225 -4.31 25.56 -8.06
N CYS A 226 -4.73 24.87 -9.11
CA CYS A 226 -3.95 24.63 -10.31
C CYS A 226 -4.52 25.35 -11.55
N THR A 227 -5.58 26.14 -11.39
CA THR A 227 -6.10 27.03 -12.43
C THR A 227 -5.46 28.42 -12.31
N THR A 228 -4.61 28.80 -13.26
CA THR A 228 -4.09 30.17 -13.35
C THR A 228 -5.05 31.07 -14.14
N ASN A 229 -5.46 32.19 -13.53
CA ASN A 229 -6.25 33.27 -14.16
C ASN A 229 -7.40 32.84 -15.09
N GLY A 230 -8.33 32.01 -14.59
CA GLY A 230 -9.62 31.76 -15.24
C GLY A 230 -9.57 31.02 -16.59
N SER A 231 -8.40 30.52 -17.00
CA SER A 231 -8.23 29.64 -18.15
C SER A 231 -7.56 28.36 -17.68
N ALA A 232 -8.28 27.24 -17.72
CA ALA A 232 -7.68 25.94 -17.49
C ALA A 232 -6.64 25.67 -18.60
N VAL A 233 -5.36 25.82 -18.29
CA VAL A 233 -4.27 25.38 -19.16
C VAL A 233 -4.36 23.85 -19.20
N PRO A 234 -4.72 23.23 -20.33
CA PRO A 234 -4.72 21.77 -20.40
C PRO A 234 -3.27 21.29 -20.26
N PRO A 235 -3.01 20.17 -19.55
CA PRO A 235 -1.70 19.54 -19.56
C PRO A 235 -1.21 19.38 -20.99
N ALA A 236 0.07 19.70 -21.25
CA ALA A 236 0.63 19.62 -22.59
C ALA A 236 0.55 18.19 -23.12
N VAL A 237 -0.44 17.93 -23.98
CA VAL A 237 -0.68 16.60 -24.54
C VAL A 237 0.45 16.24 -25.48
N LYS A 238 1.46 15.52 -24.97
CA LYS A 238 2.42 14.78 -25.81
C LYS A 238 1.60 13.87 -26.73
N THR A 239 1.68 14.10 -28.03
CA THR A 239 1.01 13.26 -29.05
C THR A 239 1.62 11.87 -29.03
N LEU A 240 0.90 10.92 -28.41
CA LEU A 240 1.35 9.54 -28.29
C LEU A 240 1.19 8.84 -29.65
N ASN A 241 2.31 8.51 -30.30
CA ASN A 241 2.29 7.58 -31.43
C ASN A 241 1.98 6.18 -30.88
N CYS A 242 0.91 5.56 -31.36
CA CYS A 242 0.47 4.24 -30.88
C CYS A 242 1.49 3.16 -31.24
N ALA A 243 2.08 2.52 -30.23
CA ALA A 243 2.80 1.27 -30.41
C ALA A 243 1.82 0.09 -30.64
N PRO A 244 2.25 -1.02 -31.27
CA PRO A 244 1.39 -2.20 -31.50
C PRO A 244 0.91 -2.87 -30.20
N GLU A 245 -0.14 -3.70 -30.31
CA GLU A 245 -0.69 -4.46 -29.18
C GLU A 245 0.31 -5.50 -28.63
N GLU A 246 0.66 -5.42 -27.35
CA GLU A 246 1.19 -6.55 -26.59
C GLU A 246 0.09 -7.20 -25.74
N ASN A 247 -0.39 -8.36 -26.20
CA ASN A 247 -1.31 -9.20 -25.44
C ASN A 247 -0.54 -10.05 -24.42
N SER A 248 -0.17 -9.46 -23.27
CA SER A 248 0.45 -10.19 -22.16
C SER A 248 -0.58 -11.07 -21.42
N VAL A 249 -0.99 -12.18 -22.04
CA VAL A 249 -1.85 -13.21 -21.42
C VAL A 249 -0.99 -14.15 -20.56
N LEU A 250 -1.05 -13.99 -19.25
CA LEU A 250 -0.60 -15.05 -18.33
C LEU A 250 -1.63 -16.19 -18.34
N LYS A 251 -1.19 -17.39 -18.73
CA LYS A 251 -2.07 -18.56 -18.94
C LYS A 251 -2.44 -19.28 -17.65
N GLY A 252 -3.29 -18.66 -16.83
CA GLY A 252 -4.09 -19.39 -15.82
C GLY A 252 -5.30 -20.08 -16.48
N LYS A 253 -5.46 -21.40 -16.30
CA LYS A 253 -6.64 -22.14 -16.79
C LYS A 253 -7.63 -22.36 -15.64
N PRO A 254 -8.89 -21.90 -15.73
CA PRO A 254 -9.85 -22.06 -14.65
C PRO A 254 -10.23 -23.53 -14.43
N ARG A 255 -10.39 -23.93 -13.16
CA ARG A 255 -11.05 -25.17 -12.74
C ARG A 255 -12.50 -24.86 -12.35
N GLY A 256 -13.44 -25.65 -12.86
CA GLY A 256 -14.86 -25.54 -12.51
C GLY A 256 -15.58 -24.45 -13.29
N GLY A 257 -16.87 -24.66 -13.60
CA GLY A 257 -17.63 -23.77 -14.48
C GLY A 257 -18.97 -23.32 -13.92
N ARG A 258 -19.64 -22.49 -14.74
CA ARG A 258 -20.87 -21.69 -14.50
C ARG A 258 -20.59 -20.32 -13.86
N GLY A 259 -21.08 -19.30 -14.55
CA GLY A 259 -20.71 -17.90 -14.32
C GLY A 259 -21.66 -17.15 -13.39
N GLY A 260 -21.18 -15.98 -12.97
CA GLY A 260 -21.92 -14.96 -12.23
C GLY A 260 -21.55 -13.57 -12.75
N VAL A 261 -22.58 -12.74 -12.87
CA VAL A 261 -22.59 -11.37 -13.42
C VAL A 261 -21.50 -10.46 -12.81
N VAL A 262 -20.87 -9.62 -13.64
CA VAL A 262 -20.09 -8.46 -13.18
C VAL A 262 -21.05 -7.28 -12.95
N LEU A 263 -21.16 -6.83 -11.71
CA LEU A 263 -21.79 -5.57 -11.32
C LEU A 263 -20.90 -4.84 -10.31
N ALA A 264 -20.20 -3.81 -10.78
CA ALA A 264 -19.94 -2.60 -10.01
C ALA A 264 -19.59 -1.47 -11.00
N SER A 265 -20.34 -0.39 -10.93
CA SER A 265 -20.12 0.86 -11.67
C SER A 265 -20.14 2.00 -10.66
N SER A 266 -19.20 2.92 -10.77
CA SER A 266 -19.37 4.30 -10.30
C SER A 266 -18.61 5.26 -11.20
N VAL A 267 -19.19 5.54 -12.37
CA VAL A 267 -18.86 6.77 -13.10
C VAL A 267 -19.42 7.94 -12.28
N MET A 268 -18.54 8.72 -11.66
CA MET A 268 -18.91 10.03 -11.12
C MET A 268 -18.81 11.05 -12.26
N SER A 269 -19.97 11.42 -12.79
CA SER A 269 -20.16 12.51 -13.73
C SER A 269 -21.24 13.41 -13.15
N GLU A 270 -20.91 14.64 -12.79
CA GLU A 270 -21.86 15.74 -12.84
C GLU A 270 -21.11 17.09 -12.91
N ASP A 271 -21.53 17.91 -13.87
CA ASP A 271 -21.13 19.31 -14.01
C ASP A 271 -22.04 20.16 -13.12
N GLU A 272 -21.49 21.09 -12.33
CA GLU A 272 -22.26 22.27 -11.94
C GLU A 272 -21.39 23.53 -11.82
N LYS A 273 -21.97 24.67 -12.22
CA LYS A 273 -21.27 25.97 -12.33
C LYS A 273 -21.67 26.88 -11.17
N THR A 274 -20.69 27.44 -10.45
CA THR A 274 -20.89 28.68 -9.67
C THR A 274 -19.66 29.60 -9.70
N SER A 275 -19.90 30.89 -9.48
CA SER A 275 -19.04 32.01 -9.88
C SER A 275 -17.89 32.36 -8.91
N ALA A 276 -16.96 33.18 -9.40
CA ALA A 276 -15.67 33.50 -8.79
C ALA A 276 -15.68 34.53 -7.65
N VAL A 277 -14.68 34.43 -6.77
CA VAL A 277 -14.18 35.49 -5.86
C VAL A 277 -12.63 35.40 -5.81
N THR A 278 -11.96 36.55 -5.74
CA THR A 278 -10.49 36.76 -5.55
C THR A 278 -10.27 37.74 -4.38
N PRO A 279 -9.04 37.97 -3.84
CA PRO A 279 -7.68 37.54 -4.24
C PRO A 279 -7.05 36.58 -3.18
N SER A 280 -5.73 36.36 -2.97
CA SER A 280 -4.48 37.01 -3.46
C SER A 280 -3.25 36.08 -3.51
N THR A 281 -2.21 36.57 -4.18
CA THR A 281 -0.84 36.05 -4.38
C THR A 281 -0.07 35.48 -3.18
N ALA A 282 0.47 34.27 -3.36
CA ALA A 282 1.83 33.87 -2.94
C ALA A 282 2.39 32.88 -3.97
N SER A 283 3.69 32.93 -4.27
CA SER A 283 4.25 32.41 -5.53
C SER A 283 5.23 31.25 -5.38
N THR A 284 4.84 30.07 -5.86
CA THR A 284 5.75 29.00 -6.35
C THR A 284 4.99 28.11 -7.35
N LEU A 285 4.97 28.53 -8.63
CA LEU A 285 4.34 27.75 -9.70
C LEU A 285 5.25 26.56 -10.09
N PHE A 286 4.99 25.39 -9.50
CA PHE A 286 5.46 24.14 -10.07
C PHE A 286 4.79 23.94 -11.44
N SER A 287 5.62 23.91 -12.48
CA SER A 287 5.15 23.94 -13.88
C SER A 287 4.73 22.57 -14.44
N SER A 288 4.76 21.50 -13.64
CA SER A 288 4.25 20.21 -14.11
C SER A 288 2.74 20.12 -13.91
N SER A 289 2.02 19.98 -15.02
CA SER A 289 0.56 19.85 -15.06
C SER A 289 0.07 18.44 -14.73
N THR A 290 0.96 17.56 -14.27
CA THR A 290 0.71 16.14 -14.08
C THR A 290 1.33 15.69 -12.77
N LEU A 291 0.56 15.74 -11.68
CA LEU A 291 0.96 15.04 -10.44
C LEU A 291 0.52 13.58 -10.51
N PHE A 292 1.42 12.68 -10.19
CA PHE A 292 1.14 11.28 -9.92
C PHE A 292 1.05 11.05 -8.41
N ALA A 293 0.09 10.27 -7.95
CA ALA A 293 -0.09 9.96 -6.53
C ALA A 293 -0.03 8.46 -6.29
N ILE A 294 0.85 8.02 -5.39
CA ILE A 294 1.02 6.62 -5.02
C ILE A 294 0.86 6.51 -3.51
N MET A 295 -0.13 5.74 -3.05
CA MET A 295 -0.32 5.41 -1.66
C MET A 295 0.10 3.95 -1.42
N PHE A 296 0.93 3.74 -0.40
CA PHE A 296 1.18 2.44 0.19
C PHE A 296 0.41 2.34 1.52
N ALA A 297 -0.40 1.30 1.64
CA ALA A 297 -1.12 0.95 2.87
C ALA A 297 -0.50 -0.30 3.51
N ILE A 298 -0.10 -0.15 4.76
CA ILE A 298 0.00 -1.24 5.73
C ILE A 298 -1.40 -1.43 6.32
N THR A 299 -1.75 -2.70 6.57
CA THR A 299 -2.84 -3.13 7.45
C THR A 299 -2.23 -4.03 8.50
#